data_AF-A0A8T4KP27-F1
#
_entry.id   AF-A0A8T4KP27-F1
#
_cell.length_a   1.000
_cell.length_b   1.000
_cell.length_c   1.000
_cell.angle_alpha   90.00
_cell.angle_beta   90.00
_cell.angle_gamma   90.00
#
_symmetry.space_group_name_H-M   'P 1'
#
loop_
_entity.id
_entity.type
_entity.pdbx_description
1 polymer ?
#
loop_
_entity_poly.entity_id
_entity_poly.type
_entity_poly.pdbx_seq_one_letter_code
_entity_poly.pdbx_strand_id
1 'polypeptide(L)' 'MVEMKEINGEKISVCQECGLGYRESQWAEKCENWCEEHHSCSIEITKHAIDVK' A
#
# COMPACT_ATOMS: atom_id res chain seq x y z
N MET A 1 -3.01 9.10 -3.74
CA MET A 1 -3.99 9.17 -2.62
C MET A 1 -4.32 7.78 -2.07
N VAL A 2 -3.98 7.50 -0.81
CA VAL A 2 -4.18 6.17 -0.20
C VAL A 2 -5.66 5.85 0.02
N GLU A 3 -6.09 4.65 -0.37
CA GLU A 3 -7.47 4.17 -0.23
C GLU A 3 -7.60 3.18 0.94
N MET A 4 -8.56 3.39 1.85
CA MET A 4 -8.85 2.44 2.92
C MET A 4 -9.92 1.43 2.48
N LYS A 5 -9.58 0.15 2.49
CA LYS A 5 -10.47 -0.97 2.21
C LYS A 5 -10.63 -1.84 3.45
N GLU A 6 -11.81 -2.43 3.63
CA GLU A 6 -12.02 -3.45 4.65
C GLU A 6 -12.01 -4.82 3.98
N ILE A 7 -11.05 -5.68 4.35
CA ILE A 7 -10.88 -7.01 3.78
C ILE A 7 -10.84 -8.01 4.95
N ASN A 8 -11.72 -9.01 4.92
CA ASN A 8 -11.88 -9.99 6.00
C ASN A 8 -12.13 -9.36 7.39
N GLY A 9 -12.76 -8.19 7.45
CA GLY A 9 -13.01 -7.44 8.69
C GLY A 9 -11.80 -6.65 9.21
N GLU A 10 -10.71 -6.61 8.47
CA GLU A 10 -9.53 -5.80 8.78
C GLU A 10 -9.47 -4.56 7.89
N LYS A 11 -9.07 -3.44 8.47
CA LYS A 11 -8.83 -2.21 7.71
C LYS A 11 -7.44 -2.28 7.07
N ILE A 12 -7.43 -2.16 5.75
CA ILE A 12 -6.28 -2.24 4.87
C ILE A 12 -6.16 -0.89 4.17
N SER A 13 -4.97 -0.34 4.12
CA SER A 13 -4.64 0.86 3.34
C SER A 13 -3.98 0.42 2.04
N VAL A 14 -4.50 0.88 0.91
CA VAL A 14 -4.10 0.45 -0.43
C VAL A 14 -3.51 1.64 -1.17
N CYS A 15 -2.33 1.43 -1.74
CA CYS A 15 -1.69 2.39 -2.64
C CYS A 15 -2.47 2.40 -3.97
N GLN A 16 -2.92 3.58 -4.44
CA GLN A 16 -3.69 3.65 -5.68
C GLN A 16 -2.83 3.56 -6.95
N GLU A 17 -1.53 3.84 -6.86
CA GLU A 17 -0.61 3.74 -8.00
C GLU A 17 -0.28 2.30 -8.37
N CYS A 18 -0.01 1.44 -7.37
CA CYS A 18 0.42 0.06 -7.60
C CYS A 18 -0.59 -1.00 -7.15
N GLY A 19 -1.61 -0.63 -6.39
CA GLY A 19 -2.65 -1.53 -5.88
C GLY A 19 -2.23 -2.39 -4.69
N LEU A 20 -1.03 -2.22 -4.14
CA LEU A 20 -0.58 -2.97 -2.95
C LEU A 20 -1.34 -2.54 -1.70
N GLY A 21 -1.82 -3.53 -0.94
CA GLY A 21 -2.48 -3.33 0.36
C GLY A 21 -1.52 -3.48 1.53
N TYR A 22 -1.76 -2.69 2.58
CA TYR A 22 -0.95 -2.62 3.79
C TYR A 22 -1.84 -2.54 5.03
N ARG A 23 -1.45 -3.19 6.12
CA ARG A 23 -2.22 -3.12 7.37
C ARG A 23 -2.14 -1.75 8.04
N GLU A 24 -1.00 -1.08 7.89
CA GLU A 24 -0.76 0.24 8.47
C GLU A 24 -0.75 1.29 7.35
N SER A 25 -1.49 2.39 7.56
CA SER A 25 -1.61 3.47 6.57
C SER A 25 -0.27 4.09 6.22
N GLN A 26 0.66 4.17 7.18
CA GLN A 26 2.01 4.70 6.94
C GLN A 26 2.77 3.96 5.84
N TRP A 27 2.54 2.66 5.65
CA TRP A 27 3.22 1.90 4.61
C TRP A 27 2.62 2.21 3.24
N ALA A 28 1.31 2.36 3.18
CA ALA A 28 0.62 2.74 1.96
C ALA A 28 0.96 4.18 1.54
N GLU A 29 1.06 5.12 2.49
CA GLU A 29 1.52 6.49 2.24
C GLU A 29 2.96 6.52 1.73
N LYS A 30 3.87 5.79 2.36
CA LYS A 30 5.25 5.64 1.86
C LYS A 30 5.28 5.02 0.48
N CYS A 31 4.44 4.01 0.24
CA CYS A 31 4.35 3.34 -1.06
C CYS A 31 3.92 4.31 -2.15
N GLU A 32 2.90 5.12 -1.90
CA GLU A 32 2.45 6.14 -2.84
C GLU A 32 3.51 7.18 -3.13
N ASN A 33 4.08 7.80 -2.09
CA ASN A 33 5.11 8.81 -2.28
C ASN A 33 6.27 8.26 -3.12
N TRP A 34 6.69 7.02 -2.84
CA TRP A 34 7.72 6.36 -3.62
C TRP A 34 7.27 6.06 -5.06
N CYS A 35 6.03 5.59 -5.27
CA CYS A 35 5.51 5.31 -6.61
C CYS A 35 5.35 6.59 -7.44
N GLU A 36 4.94 7.70 -6.84
CA GLU A 36 4.82 9.01 -7.49
C GLU A 36 6.20 9.57 -7.86
N GLU A 37 7.20 9.46 -6.98
CA GLU A 37 8.56 9.98 -7.22
C GLU A 37 9.38 9.12 -8.19
N HIS A 38 9.27 7.79 -8.10
CA HIS A 38 10.13 6.85 -8.82
C HIS A 38 9.42 6.06 -9.91
N HIS A 39 8.09 6.19 -10.07
CA HIS A 39 7.27 5.42 -11.00
C HIS A 39 7.52 3.89 -10.91
N SER A 40 7.85 3.42 -9.71
CA SER A 40 8.20 2.02 -9.44
C SER A 40 7.88 1.70 -7.97
N CYS A 41 7.75 0.42 -7.62
CA CYS A 41 7.56 0.03 -6.22
C CYS A 41 8.90 -0.22 -5.51
N SER A 42 9.02 0.28 -4.28
CA SER A 42 10.17 -0.01 -3.41
C SER A 42 10.05 -1.40 -2.81
N ILE A 43 11.07 -2.24 -3.01
CA ILE A 43 11.14 -3.59 -2.43
C ILE A 43 11.04 -3.54 -0.89
N GLU A 44 11.65 -2.54 -0.25
CA GLU A 44 11.60 -2.40 1.21
C GLU A 44 10.18 -2.13 1.70
N ILE A 45 9.40 -1.36 0.95
CA ILE A 45 8.00 -1.06 1.29
C ILE A 45 7.11 -2.26 0.96
N THR A 46 7.27 -2.85 -0.23
CA THR A 46 6.46 -4.00 -0.68
C THR A 46 6.61 -5.22 0.23
N LYS A 47 7.71 -5.37 0.98
CA LYS A 47 7.85 -6.41 2.02
C LYS A 47 6.78 -6.34 3.13
N HIS A 48 6.22 -5.16 3.36
CA HIS A 48 5.13 -4.95 4.33
C HIS A 48 3.74 -5.08 3.70
N ALA A 49 3.67 -5.28 2.38
CA ALA A 49 2.39 -5.51 1.71
C ALA A 49 1.79 -6.83 2.20
N ILE A 50 0.48 -6.82 2.37
CA ILE A 50 -0.27 -7.99 2.78
C ILE A 50 -1.01 -8.57 1.58
N ASP A 51 -1.01 -9.89 1.50
CA ASP A 51 -1.73 -10.61 0.45
C ASP A 51 -3.23 -10.51 0.74
N VAL A 52 -3.91 -9.73 -0.09
CA VAL A 52 -5.36 -9.53 -0.05
C VAL A 52 -5.98 -10.47 -1.08
N LYS A 53 -6.02 -11.75 -0.74
CA LYS A 53 -6.70 -12.81 -1.53
C LYS A 53 -8.19 -12.88 -1.23
#